data_AF-A0A929HNA8-F1
#
_entry.id   AF-A0A929HNA8-F1
#
_cell.length_a   1.000
_cell.length_b   1.000
_cell.length_c   1.000
_cell.angle_alpha   90.00
_cell.angle_beta   90.00
_cell.angle_gamma   90.00
#
_symmetry.space_group_name_H-M   'P 1'
#
loop_
_entity.id
_entity.type
_entity.pdbx_description
1 polymer ?
#
loop_
_entity_poly.entity_id
_entity_poly.type
_entity_poly.pdbx_seq_one_letter_code
_entity_poly.pdbx_strand_id
1 'polypeptide(L)'
;MGGHFVHKNIVESSPIKNEVSVGWAFHYFTGGTVALTYPLFYLAFNVPMPENHLISGLLWGLSTALFPWFILFPGFGWGFFGARAPSNVRSLISPMVEHLLYGLGLGIVLNIASELIAFG
;
A
#
# COMPACT_ATOMS: atom_id res chain seq x y z
N MET A 1 -14.23 -4.11 25.21
CA MET A 1 -13.61 -3.20 24.22
C MET A 1 -14.30 -3.45 22.89
N GLY A 2 -15.06 -2.48 22.37
CA GLY A 2 -15.62 -2.56 21.03
C GLY A 2 -14.64 -1.90 20.06
N GLY A 3 -14.28 -2.59 18.98
CA GLY A 3 -13.56 -1.97 17.86
C GLY A 3 -14.54 -1.25 16.94
N HIS A 4 -14.06 -0.19 16.29
CA HIS A 4 -14.83 0.51 15.26
C HIS A 4 -14.13 0.32 13.91
N PHE A 5 -14.86 -0.20 12.92
CA PHE A 5 -14.34 -0.27 11.55
C PHE A 5 -14.34 1.10 10.86
N VAL A 6 -15.20 2.01 11.31
CA VAL A 6 -15.32 3.38 10.80
C VAL A 6 -15.35 4.35 11.97
N HIS A 7 -14.45 5.33 11.94
CA HIS A 7 -14.37 6.41 12.91
C HIS A 7 -15.11 7.65 12.39
N LYS A 8 -15.65 8.47 13.30
CA LYS A 8 -16.15 9.82 12.94
C LYS A 8 -14.99 10.71 12.49
N ASN A 9 -13.91 10.69 13.27
CA ASN A 9 -12.61 11.24 12.94
C ASN A 9 -11.55 10.48 13.75
N ILE A 10 -10.65 9.77 13.08
CA ILE A 10 -9.60 8.97 13.75
C ILE A 10 -8.71 9.82 14.66
N VAL A 11 -8.48 11.09 14.31
CA VAL A 11 -7.61 12.01 15.06
C VAL A 11 -8.19 12.36 16.44
N GLU A 12 -9.51 12.29 16.59
CA GLU A 12 -10.22 12.56 17.85
C GLU A 12 -10.38 11.31 18.73
N SER A 13 -9.96 10.14 18.22
CA SER A 13 -10.12 8.88 18.94
C SER A 13 -9.13 8.78 20.11
N SER A 14 -9.57 8.23 21.24
CA SER A 14 -8.71 8.05 22.41
C SER A 14 -7.58 7.04 22.08
N PRO A 15 -6.32 7.36 22.42
CA PRO A 15 -5.20 6.45 22.17
C PRO A 15 -5.37 5.10 22.88
N ILE A 16 -4.97 4.03 22.20
CA ILE A 16 -4.94 2.67 22.74
C ILE A 16 -3.50 2.28 23.06
N LYS A 17 -3.30 1.57 24.17
CA LYS A 17 -1.98 1.06 24.56
C LYS A 17 -1.37 0.23 23.43
N ASN A 18 -0.13 0.54 23.06
CA ASN A 18 0.65 -0.13 22.01
C ASN A 18 0.12 0.01 20.57
N GLU A 19 -0.82 0.92 20.29
CA GLU A 19 -1.42 1.07 18.95
C GLU A 19 -0.40 1.35 17.84
N VAL A 20 0.68 2.08 18.15
CA VAL A 20 1.75 2.38 17.19
C VAL A 20 2.48 1.10 16.77
N SER A 21 2.89 0.26 17.73
CA SER A 21 3.59 -1.00 17.44
C SER A 21 2.70 -1.97 16.65
N VAL A 22 1.41 -2.04 17.02
CA VAL A 22 0.43 -2.86 16.28
C VAL A 22 0.23 -2.31 14.86
N GLY A 23 0.14 -0.99 14.70
CA GLY A 23 0.03 -0.32 13.42
C GLY A 23 1.21 -0.63 12.51
N TRP A 24 2.45 -0.55 13.02
CA TRP A 24 3.65 -0.93 12.27
C TRP A 24 3.65 -2.40 11.87
N ALA A 25 3.35 -3.31 12.80
CA ALA A 25 3.29 -4.74 12.51
C ALA A 25 2.27 -5.06 11.41
N PHE A 26 1.07 -4.48 11.50
CA PHE A 26 0.04 -4.62 10.49
C PHE A 26 0.47 -4.01 9.14
N HIS A 27 1.09 -2.83 9.16
CA HIS A 27 1.54 -2.16 7.93
C HIS A 27 2.60 -2.96 7.19
N TYR A 28 3.63 -3.47 7.88
CA TYR A 28 4.66 -4.30 7.24
C TYR A 28 4.12 -5.65 6.78
N PHE A 29 3.23 -6.27 7.56
CA PHE A 29 2.59 -7.53 7.18
C PHE A 29 1.75 -7.38 5.91
N THR A 30 0.89 -6.36 5.86
CA THR A 30 0.06 -6.09 4.68
C THR A 30 0.91 -5.67 3.49
N GLY A 31 1.94 -4.84 3.69
CA GLY A 31 2.89 -4.47 2.64
C GLY A 31 3.60 -5.68 2.03
N GLY A 32 4.14 -6.58 2.85
CA GLY A 32 4.74 -7.83 2.37
C GLY A 32 3.75 -8.70 1.61
N THR A 33 2.51 -8.83 2.10
CA THR A 33 1.46 -9.60 1.43
C THR A 33 1.10 -9.00 0.06
N VAL A 34 0.94 -7.68 -0.02
CA VAL A 34 0.65 -6.96 -1.28
C VAL A 34 1.85 -6.96 -2.24
N ALA A 35 3.08 -7.10 -1.75
CA ALA A 35 4.25 -7.27 -2.61
C ALA A 35 4.19 -8.60 -3.37
N LEU A 36 3.80 -9.67 -2.67
CA LEU A 36 3.68 -11.00 -3.26
C LEU A 36 2.54 -11.11 -4.28
N THR A 37 1.52 -10.26 -4.21
CA THR A 37 0.43 -10.29 -5.20
C THR A 37 0.88 -9.80 -6.58
N TYR A 38 1.97 -9.03 -6.69
CA TYR A 38 2.52 -8.59 -7.97
C TYR A 38 2.98 -9.76 -8.86
N PRO A 39 3.94 -10.63 -8.46
CA PRO A 39 4.32 -11.76 -9.30
C PRO A 39 3.19 -12.79 -9.44
N LEU A 40 2.38 -12.96 -8.38
CA LEU A 40 1.22 -13.87 -8.41
C LEU A 40 0.17 -13.42 -9.42
N PHE A 41 0.00 -12.13 -9.67
CA PHE A 41 -0.90 -11.61 -10.70
C PHE A 41 -0.51 -12.14 -12.08
N TYR A 42 0.77 -12.01 -12.48
CA TYR A 42 1.25 -12.52 -13.77
C TYR A 42 1.05 -14.03 -13.89
N LEU A 43 1.36 -14.77 -12.82
CA LEU A 43 1.18 -16.22 -12.77
C LEU A 43 -0.30 -16.62 -12.90
N ALA A 44 -1.18 -16.00 -12.12
CA ALA A 44 -2.60 -16.34 -12.05
C ALA A 44 -3.34 -16.06 -13.36
N PHE A 45 -2.95 -15.01 -14.08
CA PHE A 45 -3.56 -14.64 -15.35
C PHE A 45 -2.80 -15.17 -16.57
N ASN A 46 -1.76 -15.98 -16.37
CA ASN A 46 -0.91 -16.53 -17.44
C ASN A 46 -0.37 -15.42 -18.38
N VAL A 47 -0.05 -14.26 -17.81
CA VAL A 47 0.52 -13.12 -18.53
C VAL A 47 2.04 -13.21 -18.39
N PRO A 48 2.81 -13.08 -19.48
CA PRO A 48 4.26 -13.07 -19.40
C PRO A 48 4.75 -11.97 -18.46
N MET A 49 5.65 -12.35 -17.55
CA MET A 49 6.29 -11.39 -16.67
C MET A 49 7.21 -10.48 -17.50
N PRO A 50 7.23 -9.16 -17.26
CA PRO A 50 8.06 -8.25 -18.04
C PRO A 50 9.55 -8.49 -17.74
N GLU A 51 10.40 -8.33 -18.76
CA GLU A 51 11.87 -8.41 -18.60
C GLU A 51 12.41 -7.32 -17.68
N ASN A 52 11.75 -6.16 -17.62
CA ASN A 52 12.06 -5.07 -16.72
C ASN A 52 10.83 -4.67 -15.89
N HIS A 53 10.99 -4.74 -14.58
CA HIS A 53 9.94 -4.54 -13.60
C HIS A 53 9.77 -3.10 -13.10
N LEU A 54 10.57 -2.13 -13.56
CA LEU A 54 10.51 -0.76 -13.03
C LEU A 54 9.17 -0.08 -13.34
N ILE A 55 8.75 -0.07 -14.60
CA ILE A 55 7.50 0.59 -15.01
C ILE A 55 6.29 -0.16 -14.46
N SER A 56 6.27 -1.49 -14.59
CA SER A 56 5.18 -2.32 -14.10
C SER A 56 5.09 -2.31 -12.57
N GLY A 57 6.22 -2.23 -11.86
CA GLY A 57 6.28 -2.05 -10.41
C GLY A 57 5.74 -0.68 -9.97
N LEU A 58 6.10 0.41 -10.68
CA LEU A 58 5.55 1.74 -10.42
C LEU A 58 4.03 1.79 -10.64
N LEU A 59 3.53 1.19 -11.73
CA LEU A 59 2.09 1.09 -12.01
C LEU A 59 1.38 0.26 -10.94
N TRP A 60 1.98 -0.85 -10.51
CA TRP A 60 1.46 -1.68 -9.44
C TRP A 60 1.38 -0.91 -8.12
N GLY A 61 2.48 -0.27 -7.72
CA GLY A 61 2.52 0.60 -6.56
C GLY A 61 1.45 1.68 -6.63
N LEU A 62 1.36 2.42 -7.72
CA LEU A 62 0.32 3.44 -7.88
C LEU A 62 -1.10 2.87 -7.75
N SER A 63 -1.37 1.68 -8.28
CA SER A 63 -2.67 1.03 -8.14
C SER A 63 -3.02 0.73 -6.67
N THR A 64 -2.02 0.45 -5.84
CA THR A 64 -2.24 0.19 -4.41
C THR A 64 -2.62 1.46 -3.63
N ALA A 65 -2.44 2.66 -4.18
CA ALA A 65 -2.98 3.91 -3.60
C ALA A 65 -4.53 3.94 -3.58
N LEU A 66 -5.20 3.02 -4.30
CA LEU A 66 -6.64 2.82 -4.16
C LEU A 66 -7.03 2.36 -2.75
N PHE A 67 -6.19 1.59 -2.05
CA PHE A 67 -6.48 1.15 -0.69
C PHE A 67 -6.67 2.33 0.28
N PRO A 68 -5.75 3.31 0.36
CA PRO A 68 -5.97 4.47 1.22
C PRO A 68 -7.17 5.31 0.80
N TRP A 69 -7.36 5.57 -0.49
CA TRP A 69 -8.46 6.44 -0.94
C TRP A 69 -9.86 5.86 -0.75
N PHE A 70 -10.02 4.55 -0.86
CA PHE A 70 -11.33 3.89 -0.87
C PHE A 70 -11.62 3.05 0.37
N ILE A 71 -10.60 2.67 1.16
CA ILE A 71 -10.77 1.83 2.35
C ILE A 71 -10.28 2.56 3.61
N LEU A 72 -9.00 2.93 3.69
CA LEU A 72 -8.46 3.50 4.93
C LEU A 72 -9.03 4.89 5.25
N PHE A 73 -9.04 5.83 4.29
CA PHE A 73 -9.56 7.18 4.54
C PHE A 73 -11.05 7.20 4.87
N PRO A 74 -11.93 6.43 4.21
CA PRO A 74 -13.30 6.24 4.69
C PRO A 74 -13.35 5.67 6.10
N GLY A 75 -12.54 4.65 6.42
CA GLY A 75 -12.45 4.07 7.77
C GLY A 75 -11.99 5.07 8.83
N PHE A 76 -11.13 6.02 8.47
CA PHE A 76 -10.67 7.09 9.35
C PHE A 76 -11.70 8.22 9.55
N GLY A 77 -12.82 8.20 8.82
CA GLY A 77 -13.81 9.27 8.79
C GLY A 77 -13.50 10.38 7.78
N TRP A 78 -12.35 10.32 7.11
CA TRP A 78 -11.89 11.32 6.16
C TRP A 78 -12.60 11.22 4.79
N GLY A 79 -13.34 10.14 4.55
CA GLY A 79 -14.11 9.94 3.32
C GLY A 79 -13.28 9.57 2.11
N PHE A 80 -13.94 9.42 0.95
CA PHE A 80 -13.26 9.08 -0.30
C PHE A 80 -12.22 10.13 -0.66
N PHE A 81 -11.04 9.68 -1.08
CA PHE A 81 -9.89 10.53 -1.42
C PHE A 81 -9.43 11.47 -0.29
N GLY A 82 -9.90 11.25 0.93
CA GLY A 82 -9.65 12.13 2.07
C GLY A 82 -10.33 13.49 1.97
N ALA A 83 -11.53 13.58 1.37
CA ALA A 83 -12.29 14.81 1.21
C ALA A 83 -12.55 15.60 2.53
N ARG A 84 -12.47 14.93 3.69
CA ARG A 84 -12.60 15.50 5.03
C ARG A 84 -11.33 15.32 5.87
N ALA A 85 -10.20 15.03 5.24
CA ALA A 85 -8.92 14.97 5.95
C ALA A 85 -8.53 16.35 6.50
N PRO A 86 -7.73 16.42 7.58
CA PRO A 86 -7.21 17.68 8.10
C PRO A 86 -6.49 18.50 7.01
N SER A 87 -6.57 19.82 7.08
CA SER A 87 -6.06 20.73 6.03
C SER A 87 -4.54 20.66 5.80
N ASN A 88 -3.77 20.15 6.76
CA ASN A 88 -2.34 19.90 6.64
C ASN A 88 -2.01 18.56 5.95
N VAL A 89 -2.99 17.68 5.72
CA VAL A 89 -2.81 16.38 5.07
C VAL A 89 -3.04 16.52 3.56
N ARG A 90 -2.04 16.16 2.76
CA ARG A 90 -2.16 16.10 1.30
C ARG A 90 -2.72 14.74 0.86
N SER A 91 -3.99 14.49 1.17
CA SER A 91 -4.63 13.16 1.03
C SER A 91 -4.58 12.57 -0.38
N LEU A 92 -4.51 13.39 -1.43
CA LEU A 92 -4.34 12.90 -2.79
C LEU A 92 -2.88 12.56 -3.08
N ILE A 93 -1.95 13.46 -2.76
CA ILE A 93 -0.56 13.34 -3.22
C ILE A 93 0.25 12.38 -2.34
N SER A 94 0.06 12.42 -1.02
CA SER A 94 0.87 11.61 -0.09
C SER A 94 0.78 10.12 -0.39
N PRO A 95 -0.42 9.51 -0.53
CA PRO A 95 -0.51 8.10 -0.91
C PRO A 95 0.13 7.81 -2.27
N MET A 96 -0.04 8.67 -3.28
CA MET A 96 0.57 8.44 -4.59
C MET A 96 2.09 8.37 -4.50
N VAL A 97 2.71 9.34 -3.82
CA VAL A 97 4.17 9.39 -3.69
C VAL A 97 4.69 8.18 -2.91
N GLU A 98 4.08 7.87 -1.78
CA GLU A 98 4.46 6.72 -0.94
C GLU A 98 4.35 5.41 -1.71
N HIS A 99 3.25 5.21 -2.44
CA HIS A 99 3.02 3.95 -3.14
C HIS A 99 3.81 3.85 -4.46
N LEU A 100 4.19 4.98 -5.08
CA LEU A 100 5.17 5.00 -6.17
C LEU A 100 6.56 4.56 -5.68
N LEU A 101 7.01 5.06 -4.52
CA LEU A 101 8.28 4.64 -3.93
C LEU A 101 8.27 3.15 -3.55
N TYR A 102 7.15 2.67 -2.99
CA TYR A 102 6.93 1.26 -2.75
C TYR A 102 7.00 0.42 -4.04
N GLY A 103 6.31 0.85 -5.09
CA GLY A 103 6.34 0.18 -6.41
C GLY A 103 7.71 0.20 -7.09
N LEU A 104 8.47 1.28 -6.91
CA LEU A 104 9.85 1.39 -7.37
C LEU A 104 10.73 0.36 -6.67
N GLY A 105 10.65 0.27 -5.33
CA GLY A 105 11.39 -0.72 -4.55
C GLY A 105 11.05 -2.15 -4.96
N LEU A 106 9.76 -2.44 -5.17
CA LEU A 106 9.29 -3.72 -5.67
C LEU A 106 9.90 -4.05 -7.05
N GLY A 107 9.85 -3.11 -8.00
CA GLY A 107 10.43 -3.30 -9.33
C GLY A 107 11.94 -3.55 -9.31
N ILE A 108 12.68 -2.82 -8.48
CA ILE A 108 14.13 -3.01 -8.31
C ILE A 108 14.43 -4.41 -7.76
N VAL A 109 13.74 -4.83 -6.71
CA VAL A 109 13.95 -6.15 -6.10
C VAL A 109 13.63 -7.27 -7.07
N LEU A 110 12.55 -7.15 -7.85
CA LEU A 110 12.16 -8.17 -8.82
C LEU A 110 13.16 -8.25 -9.99
N ASN A 111 13.68 -7.13 -10.49
CA ASN A 111 14.76 -7.16 -11.48
C ASN A 111 15.97 -7.93 -10.96
N ILE A 112 16.43 -7.62 -9.75
CA ILE A 112 17.57 -8.31 -9.13
C ILE A 112 17.27 -9.81 -8.94
N ALA A 113 16.06 -10.14 -8.47
CA ALA A 113 15.66 -11.53 -8.26
C ALA A 113 15.62 -12.32 -9.58
N SER A 114 15.09 -11.73 -10.65
CA SER A 114 15.04 -12.34 -11.99
C SER A 114 16.43 -12.62 -12.54
N GLU A 115 17.39 -11.70 -12.33
CA GLU A 115 18.80 -11.93 -12.69
C GLU A 115 19.40 -13.10 -11.90
N LEU A 116 19.22 -13.13 -10.57
CA LEU A 116 19.76 -14.19 -9.73
C LEU A 116 19.23 -15.58 -10.09
N ILE A 117 17.95 -15.69 -10.46
CA ILE A 117 17.33 -16.96 -10.89
C ILE A 117 17.87 -17.39 -12.25
N ALA A 118 18.14 -16.44 -13.16
CA ALA A 118 18.66 -16.75 -14.49
C ALA A 118 20.10 -17.32 -14.49
N PHE A 119 20.87 -17.08 -13.41
CA PHE A 119 22.23 -17.62 -13.22
C PHE A 119 22.30 -18.86 -12.32
N GLY A 120 21.17 -19.33 -11.78
CA GLY A 120 21.09 -20.47 -10.85
C GLY A 120 20.60 -21.78 -11.46
#